data_AF-A0AAW3YTB9-F1
#
_entry.id   AF-A0AAW3YTB9-F1
#
_cell.length_a   1.000
_cell.length_b   1.000
_cell.length_c   1.000
_cell.angle_alpha   90.00
_cell.angle_beta   90.00
_cell.angle_gamma   90.00
#
_symmetry.space_group_name_H-M   'P 1'
#
loop_
_entity.id
_entity.type
_entity.pdbx_description
1 polymer ?
#
loop_
_entity_poly.entity_id
_entity_poly.type
_entity_poly.pdbx_seq_one_letter_code
_entity_poly.pdbx_strand_id
1 'polypeptide(L)'
;RNVQTKITVKDLCNVLELPRSTFYRWLQRTEDLKDDIEEKVKDVCLRHKFRYGYRRVTATLQKMGLCVNHKKVLRIMRQNHILSKVRRKKKKYINGAEPMVAPHRLERQFDASK
;
A
#
# COMPACT_ATOMS: atom_id res chain seq x y z
N ARG A 1 22.94 -24.96 -22.26
CA ARG A 1 21.97 -25.06 -23.38
C ARG A 1 20.68 -24.38 -22.93
N ASN A 2 20.39 -23.20 -23.46
CA ASN A 2 19.20 -22.42 -23.07
C ASN A 2 18.04 -22.90 -23.94
N VAL A 3 17.27 -23.88 -23.45
CA VAL A 3 16.12 -24.41 -24.18
C VAL A 3 14.95 -23.46 -23.93
N GLN A 4 14.80 -22.44 -24.78
CA GLN A 4 13.53 -21.72 -24.88
C GLN A 4 12.54 -22.64 -25.60
N THR A 5 11.91 -23.56 -24.88
CA THR A 5 10.75 -24.26 -25.40
C THR A 5 9.62 -23.25 -25.56
N LYS A 6 9.18 -23.03 -26.81
CA LYS A 6 7.95 -22.28 -27.08
C LYS A 6 6.77 -23.15 -26.62
N ILE A 7 6.36 -22.99 -25.37
CA ILE A 7 5.18 -23.66 -24.82
C ILE A 7 3.95 -22.86 -25.24
N THR A 8 3.00 -23.52 -25.88
CA THR A 8 1.75 -22.88 -26.33
C THR A 8 0.78 -22.74 -25.16
N VAL A 9 -0.02 -21.65 -25.13
CA VAL A 9 -1.07 -21.45 -24.11
C VAL A 9 -2.04 -22.64 -24.04
N LYS A 10 -2.29 -23.31 -25.17
CA LYS A 10 -3.10 -24.53 -25.26
C LYS A 10 -2.52 -25.64 -24.39
N ASP A 11 -1.21 -25.87 -24.47
CA ASP A 11 -0.54 -26.97 -23.77
C ASP A 11 -0.51 -26.71 -22.26
N LEU A 12 -0.26 -25.45 -21.86
CA LEU A 12 -0.37 -25.04 -20.46
C LEU A 12 -1.78 -25.24 -19.90
N CYS A 13 -2.82 -24.84 -20.66
CA CYS A 13 -4.20 -25.03 -20.25
C CYS A 13 -4.55 -26.52 -20.10
N ASN A 14 -4.05 -27.38 -21.01
CA ASN A 14 -4.26 -28.82 -20.95
C ASN A 14 -3.59 -29.46 -19.71
N VAL A 15 -2.34 -29.09 -19.42
CA VAL A 15 -1.60 -29.61 -18.24
C VAL A 15 -2.25 -29.16 -16.93
N LEU A 16 -2.79 -27.95 -16.89
CA LEU A 16 -3.46 -27.38 -15.71
C LEU A 16 -4.96 -27.75 -15.64
N GLU A 17 -5.48 -28.53 -16.59
CA GLU A 17 -6.90 -28.89 -16.71
C GLU A 17 -7.85 -27.69 -16.70
N LEU A 18 -7.42 -26.58 -17.31
CA LEU A 18 -8.20 -25.33 -17.39
C LEU A 18 -8.80 -25.14 -18.79
N PRO A 19 -10.07 -24.73 -18.91
CA PRO A 19 -10.62 -24.28 -20.19
C PRO A 19 -9.85 -23.07 -20.71
N ARG A 20 -9.51 -23.06 -22.00
CA ARG A 20 -8.81 -21.93 -22.65
C ARG A 20 -9.56 -20.61 -22.47
N SER A 21 -10.89 -20.64 -22.47
CA SER A 21 -11.74 -19.48 -22.21
C SER A 21 -11.53 -18.89 -20.80
N THR A 22 -11.28 -19.73 -19.80
CA THR A 22 -10.97 -19.30 -18.44
C THR A 22 -9.66 -18.53 -18.40
N PHE A 23 -8.62 -19.01 -19.09
CA PHE A 23 -7.33 -18.32 -19.19
C PHE A 23 -7.49 -16.93 -19.79
N TYR A 24 -8.13 -16.80 -20.97
CA TYR A 24 -8.28 -15.50 -21.62
C TYR A 24 -9.23 -14.56 -20.88
N ARG A 25 -10.28 -15.09 -20.23
CA ARG A 25 -11.15 -14.30 -19.34
C ARG A 25 -10.36 -13.70 -18.17
N TRP A 26 -9.45 -14.48 -17.58
CA TRP A 26 -8.56 -13.99 -16.52
C TRP A 26 -7.55 -12.98 -17.05
N LEU A 27 -6.96 -13.25 -18.22
CA LEU A 27 -6.01 -12.35 -18.88
C LEU A 27 -6.64 -10.98 -19.18
N GLN A 28 -7.83 -10.97 -19.77
CA GLN A 28 -8.54 -9.73 -20.09
C GLN A 28 -8.87 -8.93 -18.81
N ARG A 29 -9.32 -9.62 -17.75
CA ARG A 29 -9.53 -8.99 -16.44
C ARG A 29 -8.24 -8.38 -15.88
N THR A 30 -7.08 -8.99 -16.10
CA THR A 30 -5.79 -8.43 -15.66
C THR A 30 -5.29 -7.27 -16.52
N GLU A 31 -5.63 -7.24 -17.81
CA GLU A 31 -5.24 -6.15 -18.72
C GLU A 31 -6.10 -4.89 -18.53
N ASP A 32 -7.42 -5.04 -18.34
CA ASP A 32 -8.31 -3.94 -17.94
C ASP A 32 -7.94 -3.36 -16.55
N LEU A 33 -7.17 -4.12 -15.77
CA LEU A 33 -6.65 -3.75 -14.45
C LEU A 33 -5.18 -3.31 -14.46
N LYS A 34 -4.51 -3.19 -15.61
CA LYS A 34 -3.33 -2.32 -15.74
C LYS A 34 -3.83 -0.89 -15.62
N ASP A 35 -4.14 -0.55 -14.38
CA ASP A 35 -4.83 0.62 -13.92
C ASP A 35 -4.02 1.84 -14.38
N ASP A 36 -4.47 2.57 -15.39
CA ASP A 36 -4.01 3.95 -15.66
C ASP A 36 -3.97 4.74 -14.35
N ILE A 37 -4.94 4.47 -13.47
CA ILE A 37 -5.00 4.96 -12.08
C ILE A 37 -3.72 4.65 -11.27
N GLU A 38 -3.15 3.45 -11.35
CA GLU A 38 -1.93 3.09 -10.63
C GLU A 38 -0.73 3.90 -11.11
N GLU A 39 -0.61 4.10 -12.42
CA GLU A 39 0.44 4.94 -13.00
C GLU A 39 0.25 6.40 -12.59
N LYS A 40 -0.98 6.94 -12.65
CA LYS A 40 -1.30 8.28 -12.16
C LYS A 40 -1.02 8.44 -10.66
N VAL A 41 -1.33 7.43 -9.84
CA VAL A 41 -1.00 7.43 -8.41
C VAL A 41 0.51 7.51 -8.21
N LYS A 42 1.29 6.71 -8.95
CA LYS A 42 2.76 6.72 -8.90
C LYS A 42 3.33 8.08 -9.32
N ASP A 43 2.81 8.65 -10.41
CA ASP A 43 3.21 9.97 -10.92
C ASP A 43 2.93 11.09 -9.90
N VAL A 44 1.71 11.14 -9.33
CA VAL A 44 1.37 12.12 -8.28
C VAL A 44 2.29 11.94 -7.07
N CYS A 45 2.55 10.70 -6.63
CA CYS A 45 3.47 10.43 -5.53
C CYS A 45 4.89 10.92 -5.84
N LEU A 46 5.40 10.65 -7.05
CA LEU A 46 6.74 11.04 -7.48
C LEU A 46 6.89 12.57 -7.59
N ARG A 47 5.92 13.24 -8.23
CA ARG A 47 5.86 14.71 -8.36
C ARG A 47 5.93 15.41 -7.01
N HIS A 48 5.26 14.85 -6.00
CA HIS A 48 5.28 15.39 -4.64
C HIS A 48 6.39 14.81 -3.74
N LYS A 49 7.37 14.10 -4.32
CA LYS A 49 8.51 13.46 -3.63
C LYS A 49 8.06 12.59 -2.44
N PHE A 50 6.97 11.84 -2.62
CA PHE A 50 6.34 10.98 -1.62
C PHE A 50 5.89 11.71 -0.34
N ARG A 51 5.72 13.03 -0.35
CA ARG A 51 5.22 13.80 0.82
C ARG A 51 3.71 13.71 0.98
N TYR A 52 3.00 13.32 -0.07
CA TYR A 52 1.55 13.20 -0.03
C TYR A 52 1.17 11.80 0.46
N GLY A 53 0.28 11.75 1.45
CA GLY A 53 -0.43 10.54 1.83
C GLY A 53 -1.61 10.27 0.91
N TYR A 54 -2.18 9.06 1.01
CA TYR A 54 -3.27 8.61 0.13
C TYR A 54 -4.46 9.58 0.06
N ARG A 55 -4.80 10.28 1.16
CA ARG A 55 -5.85 11.31 1.17
C ARG A 55 -5.54 12.47 0.23
N ARG A 56 -4.31 13.01 0.28
CA ARG A 56 -3.86 14.11 -0.59
C ARG A 56 -3.69 13.66 -2.04
N VAL A 57 -3.21 12.43 -2.25
CA VAL A 57 -3.14 11.81 -3.58
C VAL A 57 -4.56 11.70 -4.17
N THR A 58 -5.53 11.19 -3.41
CA THR A 58 -6.93 11.07 -3.84
C THR A 58 -7.52 12.43 -4.23
N ALA A 59 -7.34 13.46 -3.39
CA ALA A 59 -7.81 14.81 -3.70
C ALA A 59 -7.14 15.39 -4.97
N THR A 60 -5.87 15.06 -5.22
CA THR A 60 -5.15 15.50 -6.43
C THR A 60 -5.69 14.80 -7.68
N LEU A 61 -5.98 13.50 -7.58
CA LEU A 61 -6.61 12.74 -8.67
C LEU A 61 -8.02 13.27 -8.98
N GLN A 62 -8.82 13.57 -7.96
CA GLN A 62 -10.16 14.17 -8.14
C GLN A 62 -10.08 15.52 -8.85
N LYS A 63 -9.09 16.36 -8.52
CA LYS A 63 -8.84 17.63 -9.23
C LYS A 63 -8.43 17.44 -10.69
N MET A 64 -7.88 16.28 -11.04
CA MET A 64 -7.55 15.89 -12.42
C MET A 64 -8.73 15.22 -13.15
N GLY A 65 -9.92 15.19 -12.55
CA GLY A 65 -11.11 14.53 -13.12
C GLY A 65 -11.18 13.02 -12.86
N LEU A 66 -10.23 12.45 -12.10
CA LEU A 66 -10.17 11.03 -11.80
C LEU A 66 -10.83 10.75 -10.44
N CYS A 67 -12.11 10.38 -10.47
CA CYS A 67 -12.90 10.01 -9.30
C CYS A 67 -12.56 8.59 -8.82
N VAL A 68 -11.48 8.46 -8.04
CA VAL A 68 -11.02 7.18 -7.47
C VAL A 68 -11.33 7.12 -5.98
N ASN A 69 -11.83 5.96 -5.50
CA ASN A 69 -12.03 5.74 -4.07
C ASN A 69 -10.69 5.75 -3.32
N HIS A 70 -10.62 6.50 -2.22
CA HIS A 70 -9.42 6.60 -1.37
C HIS A 70 -8.91 5.24 -0.85
N LYS A 71 -9.78 4.23 -0.71
CA LYS A 71 -9.38 2.85 -0.35
C LYS A 71 -8.57 2.18 -1.45
N LYS A 72 -8.96 2.39 -2.73
CA LYS A 72 -8.21 1.88 -3.89
C LYS A 72 -6.83 2.54 -3.97
N VAL A 73 -6.77 3.88 -3.82
CA VAL A 73 -5.51 4.62 -3.76
C VAL A 73 -4.59 4.11 -2.64
N LEU A 74 -5.14 3.90 -1.44
CA LEU A 74 -4.38 3.34 -0.32
C LEU A 74 -3.85 1.93 -0.62
N ARG A 75 -4.66 1.06 -1.24
CA ARG A 75 -4.24 -0.30 -1.62
C ARG A 75 -3.07 -0.25 -2.60
N ILE A 76 -3.19 0.54 -3.66
CA ILE A 76 -2.13 0.74 -4.66
C ILE A 76 -0.84 1.24 -4.00
N MET A 77 -0.94 2.26 -3.14
CA MET A 77 0.24 2.82 -2.47
C MET A 77 0.93 1.80 -1.55
N ARG A 78 0.16 0.92 -0.89
CA ARG A 78 0.70 -0.16 -0.05
C ARG A 78 1.38 -1.24 -0.88
N GLN A 79 0.72 -1.72 -1.93
CA GLN A 79 1.24 -2.77 -2.83
C GLN A 79 2.54 -2.34 -3.51
N ASN A 80 2.69 -1.05 -3.81
CA ASN A 80 3.87 -0.48 -4.44
C ASN A 80 4.90 0.09 -3.45
N HIS A 81 4.67 -0.01 -2.14
CA HIS A 81 5.57 0.53 -1.10
C HIS A 81 5.87 2.05 -1.23
N ILE A 82 4.94 2.82 -1.82
CA ILE A 82 5.07 4.28 -2.07
C ILE A 82 4.32 5.13 -1.04
N LEU A 83 4.21 4.64 0.20
CA LEU A 83 3.60 5.40 1.29
C LEU A 83 4.34 6.70 1.60
N SER A 84 3.61 7.62 2.23
CA SER A 84 4.13 8.96 2.47
C SER A 84 5.30 8.99 3.45
N LYS A 85 6.36 9.73 3.09
CA LYS A 85 7.62 9.84 3.83
C LYS A 85 7.74 11.18 4.58
N VAL A 86 6.68 11.62 5.28
CA VAL A 86 6.65 12.96 5.92
C VAL A 86 7.59 13.09 7.12
N ARG A 87 7.62 12.08 8.00
CA ARG A 87 8.43 12.14 9.23
C ARG A 87 9.58 11.14 9.14
N ARG A 88 10.81 11.64 9.33
CA ARG A 88 11.94 10.75 9.66
C ARG A 88 11.60 10.00 10.94
N LYS A 89 11.77 8.67 10.95
CA LYS A 89 11.63 7.86 12.15
C LYS A 89 12.63 8.39 13.18
N LYS A 90 12.15 8.88 14.33
CA LYS A 90 13.05 9.27 15.43
C LYS A 90 13.80 8.02 15.90
N LYS A 91 15.13 8.12 16.03
CA LYS A 91 15.94 7.06 16.62
C LYS A 91 15.46 6.89 18.07
N LYS A 92 15.07 5.68 18.45
CA LYS A 92 14.84 5.35 19.86
C LYS A 92 16.23 5.11 20.45
N TYR A 93 16.70 6.04 21.27
CA TYR A 93 17.85 5.76 22.12
C TYR A 93 17.34 4.81 23.21
N ILE A 94 17.97 3.65 23.32
CA ILE A 94 17.84 2.84 24.54
C ILE A 94 18.75 3.57 25.52
N ASN A 95 18.17 4.45 26.32
CA ASN A 95 18.88 5.04 27.43
C ASN A 95 19.24 3.83 28.31
N GLY A 96 20.53 3.57 28.55
CA GLY A 96 20.98 2.42 29.35
C GLY A 96 20.55 2.45 30.83
N ALA A 97 19.68 3.38 31.20
CA ALA A 97 19.00 3.39 32.48
C ALA A 97 17.76 2.50 32.37
N GLU A 98 17.65 1.55 33.29
CA GLU A 98 16.40 0.85 33.50
C GLU A 98 15.27 1.87 33.70
N PRO A 99 14.06 1.62 33.18
CA PRO A 99 12.93 2.52 33.41
C PRO A 99 12.65 2.58 34.92
N MET A 100 13.14 3.64 35.57
CA MET A 100 12.86 3.89 36.99
C MET A 100 11.40 4.32 37.10
N VAL A 101 10.54 3.36 37.42
CA VAL A 101 9.13 3.63 37.72
C VAL A 101 9.09 4.40 39.03
N ALA A 102 8.63 5.65 38.97
CA ALA A 102 8.47 6.45 40.18
C ALA A 102 7.45 5.79 41.13
N PRO A 103 7.73 5.73 42.44
CA PRO A 103 6.81 5.11 43.40
C PRO A 103 5.48 5.88 43.43
N HIS A 104 4.38 5.14 43.52
CA HIS A 104 3.03 5.69 43.55
C HIS A 104 2.70 6.29 44.92
N ARG A 105 3.16 7.53 45.17
CA ARG A 105 3.08 8.20 46.48
C ARG A 105 1.66 8.56 46.95
N LEU A 106 0.71 8.67 46.05
CA LEU A 106 -0.65 9.15 46.37
C LEU A 106 -1.62 8.03 46.72
N GLU A 107 -1.28 6.76 46.45
CA GLU A 107 -2.14 5.58 46.74
C GLU A 107 -3.63 5.70 46.36
N ARG A 108 -3.96 6.58 45.40
CA ARG A 108 -5.34 6.93 45.01
C ARG A 108 -6.17 7.56 46.13
N GLN A 109 -5.51 8.11 47.14
CA GLN A 109 -6.12 8.99 48.12
C GLN A 109 -6.34 10.36 47.48
N PHE A 110 -7.52 10.53 46.89
CA PHE A 110 -7.98 11.79 46.33
C PHE A 110 -9.19 12.24 47.14
N ASP A 111 -9.03 13.24 48.00
CA ASP A 111 -10.15 13.92 48.64
C ASP A 111 -10.59 15.10 47.78
N ALA A 112 -11.87 15.10 47.41
CA ALA A 112 -12.52 16.23 46.77
C ALA A 112 -13.45 16.90 47.80
N SER A 113 -13.03 18.04 48.33
CA SER A 113 -13.91 18.91 49.10
C SER A 113 -15.02 19.43 48.19
N LYS A 114 -16.27 19.40 48.66
CA LYS A 114 -17.44 19.95 47.95
C LYS A 114 -17.39 21.46 47.82
#